data_AF-A0A5S9MNQ2-F1
#
_entry.id   AF-A0A5S9MNQ2-F1
#
_cell.length_a   1.000
_cell.length_b   1.000
_cell.length_c   1.000
_cell.angle_alpha   90.00
_cell.angle_beta   90.00
_cell.angle_gamma   90.00
#
_symmetry.space_group_name_H-M   'P 1'
#
loop_
_entity.id
_entity.type
_entity.pdbx_description
1 polymer ?
#
loop_
_entity_poly.entity_id
_entity_poly.type
_entity_poly.pdbx_seq_one_letter_code
_entity_poly.pdbx_strand_id
1 'polypeptide(L)'
;MLFLLVVVLFILSFILGAIFFGLNTDYVNLVYQNGEVIERSQFANMVYYYLAHCAMFVVLGTLSFAISTVFRSEAISIAISVLAYIVGGSVTGILMLFFDWSKYLLFANDPSQYFLEQVTVIEGMSLGFSLIVLVIYWAIFLAIALIVFQKREVKTG
;
A
#
# COMPACT_ATOMS: atom_id res chain seq x y z
N MET A 1 -22.14 1.86 5.05
CA MET A 1 -21.48 1.97 6.36
C MET A 1 -20.02 2.41 6.24
N LEU A 2 -19.20 1.76 5.41
CA LEU A 2 -17.77 2.11 5.23
C LEU A 2 -17.54 3.56 4.75
N PHE A 3 -18.30 4.02 3.74
CA PHE A 3 -18.17 5.39 3.23
C PHE A 3 -18.47 6.45 4.31
N LEU A 4 -19.51 6.22 5.13
CA LEU A 4 -19.85 7.11 6.23
C LEU A 4 -18.71 7.18 7.27
N LEU A 5 -18.10 6.04 7.60
CA LEU A 5 -16.97 6.00 8.53
C LEU A 5 -15.77 6.80 7.99
N VAL A 6 -15.44 6.67 6.70
CA VAL A 6 -14.36 7.44 6.06
C VAL A 6 -14.65 8.94 6.12
N VAL A 7 -15.88 9.37 5.81
CA VAL A 7 -16.28 10.77 5.90
C VAL A 7 -16.17 11.30 7.33
N VAL A 8 -16.64 10.53 8.32
CA VAL A 8 -16.55 10.91 9.75
C VAL A 8 -15.10 11.03 10.20
N LEU A 9 -14.23 10.09 9.83
CA LEU A 9 -12.80 10.14 10.15
C LEU A 9 -12.11 11.33 9.51
N PHE A 10 -12.46 11.66 8.26
CA PHE A 10 -11.91 12.82 7.57
C PHE A 10 -12.31 14.13 8.26
N ILE A 11 -13.59 14.28 8.61
CA ILE A 11 -14.09 15.44 9.35
C ILE A 11 -13.41 15.56 10.71
N LEU A 12 -13.31 14.45 11.46
CA LEU A 12 -12.66 14.43 12.76
C LEU A 12 -11.18 14.83 12.65
N SER A 13 -10.47 14.25 11.67
CA SER A 13 -9.07 14.58 11.41
C SER A 13 -8.88 16.05 11.03
N PHE A 14 -9.79 16.62 10.25
CA PHE A 14 -9.77 18.04 9.90
C PHE A 14 -10.00 18.92 11.14
N ILE A 15 -11.00 18.61 11.96
CA ILE A 15 -11.29 19.36 13.20
C ILE A 15 -10.11 19.31 14.15
N LEU A 16 -9.56 18.11 14.41
CA LEU A 16 -8.38 17.96 15.27
C LEU A 16 -7.18 18.70 14.69
N GLY A 17 -6.96 18.58 13.37
CA GLY A 17 -5.91 19.32 12.67
C GLY A 17 -6.02 20.82 12.87
N ALA A 18 -7.22 21.38 12.69
CA ALA A 18 -7.49 22.80 12.87
C ALA A 18 -7.29 23.26 14.33
N ILE A 19 -7.65 22.44 15.32
CA ILE A 19 -7.45 22.75 16.75
C ILE A 19 -5.97 22.76 17.12
N PHE A 20 -5.20 21.76 16.70
CA PHE A 20 -3.80 21.60 17.11
C PHE A 20 -2.82 22.44 16.29
N PHE A 21 -3.07 22.62 15.00
CA PHE A 21 -2.15 23.27 14.06
C PHE A 21 -2.66 24.62 13.52
N GLY A 22 -3.91 24.99 13.83
CA GLY A 22 -4.54 26.20 13.28
C GLY A 22 -4.98 26.04 11.81
N LEU A 23 -5.59 27.10 11.26
CA LEU A 23 -6.06 27.14 9.87
C LEU A 23 -5.15 27.99 8.95
N ASN A 24 -3.92 28.27 9.39
CA ASN A 24 -2.98 29.07 8.60
C ASN A 24 -2.67 28.34 7.27
N THR A 25 -2.67 29.07 6.16
CA THR A 25 -2.43 28.51 4.81
C THR A 25 -0.95 28.53 4.41
N ASP A 26 -0.08 29.08 5.26
CA ASP A 26 1.35 29.27 4.97
C ASP A 26 2.17 27.98 5.11
N TYR A 27 1.53 26.87 5.48
CA TYR A 27 2.17 25.55 5.48
C TYR A 27 2.31 25.06 4.03
N VAL A 28 3.35 25.53 3.36
CA VAL A 28 3.77 24.98 2.06
C VAL A 28 4.59 23.72 2.32
N ASN A 29 4.26 22.64 1.62
CA ASN A 29 5.09 21.45 1.63
C ASN A 29 6.22 21.67 0.62
N LEU A 30 7.45 21.81 1.11
CA LEU A 30 8.64 21.92 0.28
C LEU A 30 9.06 20.51 -0.13
N VAL A 31 8.77 20.15 -1.37
CA VAL A 31 9.15 18.85 -1.95
C VAL A 31 10.38 19.07 -2.81
N TYR A 32 11.47 18.37 -2.52
CA TYR A 32 12.69 18.34 -3.30
C TYR A 32 12.57 17.31 -4.43
N GLN A 33 12.33 17.76 -5.66
CA GLN A 33 12.32 16.90 -6.85
C GLN A 33 13.38 17.36 -7.84
N ASN A 34 14.26 16.44 -8.26
CA ASN A 34 15.23 16.66 -9.35
C ASN A 34 16.13 17.90 -9.18
N GLY A 35 16.48 18.28 -7.95
CA GLY A 35 17.33 19.45 -7.70
C GLY A 35 16.58 20.76 -7.47
N GLU A 36 15.25 20.79 -7.65
CA GLU A 36 14.42 21.95 -7.40
C GLU A 36 13.50 21.74 -6.17
N VAL A 37 13.37 22.80 -5.37
CA VAL A 37 12.41 22.85 -4.28
C VAL A 37 11.07 23.29 -4.87
N ILE A 38 10.14 22.37 -4.97
CA ILE A 38 8.79 22.63 -5.46
C ILE A 38 7.88 22.86 -4.25
N GLU A 39 7.31 24.06 -4.20
CA GLU A 39 6.25 24.41 -3.27
C GLU A 39 4.96 23.70 -3.69
N ARG A 40 4.51 22.71 -2.90
CA ARG A 40 3.21 22.06 -3.09
C ARG A 40 2.26 22.41 -1.96
N SER A 41 1.00 22.65 -2.33
CA SER A 41 -0.09 22.70 -1.36
C SER A 41 -0.15 21.39 -0.57
N GLN A 42 -0.30 21.48 0.76
CA GLN A 42 -0.42 20.30 1.64
C GLN A 42 -1.56 19.36 1.20
N PHE A 43 -2.66 19.93 0.68
CA PHE A 43 -3.76 19.13 0.15
C PHE A 43 -3.33 18.32 -1.08
N ALA A 44 -2.61 18.94 -2.01
CA ALA A 44 -2.10 18.25 -3.20
C ALA A 44 -1.11 17.14 -2.82
N ASN A 45 -0.25 17.39 -1.83
CA ASN A 45 0.66 16.38 -1.30
C ASN A 45 -0.07 15.18 -0.69
N MET A 46 -1.14 15.43 0.09
CA MET A 46 -1.97 14.38 0.66
C MET A 46 -2.63 13.51 -0.42
N VAL A 47 -3.26 14.12 -1.42
CA VAL A 47 -3.87 13.39 -2.54
C VAL A 47 -2.83 12.53 -3.27
N TYR A 48 -1.67 13.11 -3.55
CA TYR A 48 -0.57 12.41 -4.20
C TYR A 48 -0.07 11.21 -3.40
N TYR A 49 0.11 11.37 -2.08
CA TYR A 49 0.49 10.30 -1.17
C TYR A 49 -0.49 9.12 -1.23
N TYR A 50 -1.79 9.38 -1.14
CA TYR A 50 -2.80 8.32 -1.22
C TYR A 50 -2.83 7.62 -2.58
N LEU A 51 -2.69 8.37 -3.67
CA LEU A 51 -2.62 7.79 -5.02
C LEU A 51 -1.40 6.89 -5.19
N ALA A 52 -0.26 7.28 -4.63
CA ALA A 52 0.99 6.53 -4.71
C ALA A 52 0.91 5.16 -4.00
N HIS A 53 0.20 5.08 -2.87
CA HIS A 53 0.00 3.82 -2.12
C HIS A 53 -1.18 2.97 -2.60
N CYS A 54 -2.07 3.52 -3.41
CA CYS A 54 -3.33 2.87 -3.80
C CYS A 54 -3.12 1.46 -4.39
N ALA A 55 -2.16 1.30 -5.30
CA ALA A 55 -1.89 0.01 -5.94
C ALA A 55 -1.46 -1.06 -4.92
N MET A 56 -0.56 -0.74 -4.00
CA MET A 56 -0.12 -1.66 -2.95
C MET A 56 -1.29 -2.06 -2.03
N PHE A 57 -2.14 -1.10 -1.67
CA PHE A 57 -3.32 -1.37 -0.83
C PHE A 57 -4.34 -2.30 -1.51
N VAL A 58 -4.53 -2.20 -2.83
CA VAL A 58 -5.37 -3.16 -3.56
C VAL A 58 -4.81 -4.57 -3.44
N VAL A 59 -3.49 -4.75 -3.61
CA VAL A 59 -2.86 -6.07 -3.50
C VAL A 59 -2.96 -6.62 -2.08
N LEU A 60 -2.72 -5.80 -1.06
CA LEU A 60 -2.86 -6.19 0.35
C LEU A 60 -4.31 -6.52 0.72
N GLY A 61 -5.29 -5.79 0.16
CA GLY A 61 -6.70 -6.12 0.30
C GLY A 61 -7.01 -7.50 -0.28
N THR A 62 -6.48 -7.83 -1.45
CA THR A 62 -6.63 -9.19 -2.03
C THR A 62 -5.87 -10.27 -1.27
N LEU A 63 -4.71 -9.95 -0.69
CA LEU A 63 -3.98 -10.86 0.21
C LEU A 63 -4.84 -11.16 1.44
N SER A 64 -5.36 -10.12 2.09
CA SER A 64 -6.28 -10.25 3.23
C SER A 64 -7.48 -11.10 2.85
N PHE A 65 -8.12 -10.82 1.72
CA PHE A 65 -9.20 -11.66 1.22
C PHE A 65 -8.76 -13.11 1.05
N ALA A 66 -7.68 -13.39 0.31
CA ALA A 66 -7.18 -14.75 0.13
C ALA A 66 -6.92 -15.47 1.46
N ILE A 67 -6.28 -14.81 2.43
CA ILE A 67 -6.05 -15.36 3.77
C ILE A 67 -7.37 -15.63 4.50
N SER A 68 -8.36 -14.73 4.42
CA SER A 68 -9.66 -14.93 5.08
C SER A 68 -10.37 -16.16 4.53
N THR A 69 -10.28 -16.40 3.21
CA THR A 69 -10.82 -17.61 2.59
C THR A 69 -10.12 -18.86 3.11
N VAL A 70 -8.78 -18.86 3.16
CA VAL A 70 -7.99 -20.01 3.59
C VAL A 70 -8.25 -20.33 5.06
N PHE A 71 -8.08 -19.36 5.95
CA PHE A 71 -8.12 -19.52 7.41
C PHE A 71 -9.52 -19.42 8.02
N ARG A 72 -10.54 -19.02 7.24
CA ARG A 72 -11.94 -18.86 7.70
C ARG A 72 -12.08 -17.90 8.89
N SER A 73 -11.21 -16.89 8.94
CA SER A 73 -11.22 -15.90 10.00
C SER A 73 -10.81 -14.55 9.45
N GLU A 74 -11.72 -13.59 9.55
CA GLU A 74 -11.47 -12.20 9.18
C GLU A 74 -10.42 -11.57 10.10
N ALA A 75 -10.48 -11.86 11.40
CA ALA A 75 -9.52 -11.34 12.38
C ALA A 75 -8.09 -11.79 12.09
N ILE A 76 -7.89 -13.08 11.80
CA ILE A 76 -6.57 -13.63 11.43
C ILE A 76 -6.07 -13.00 10.13
N SER A 77 -6.96 -12.85 9.15
CA SER A 77 -6.64 -12.23 7.87
C SER A 77 -6.14 -10.80 8.00
N ILE A 78 -6.86 -9.97 8.75
CA ILE A 78 -6.48 -8.57 8.99
C ILE A 78 -5.13 -8.54 9.70
N ALA A 79 -4.97 -9.32 10.78
CA ALA A 79 -3.74 -9.35 11.56
C ALA A 79 -2.52 -9.74 10.71
N ILE A 80 -2.62 -10.80 9.91
CA ILE A 80 -1.51 -11.28 9.07
C ILE A 80 -1.19 -10.26 7.97
N SER A 81 -2.21 -9.68 7.32
CA SER A 81 -1.98 -8.75 6.20
C SER A 81 -1.35 -7.45 6.67
N VAL A 82 -1.78 -6.94 7.83
CA VAL A 82 -1.18 -5.76 8.46
C VAL A 82 0.23 -6.06 8.94
N LEU A 83 0.46 -7.21 9.59
CA LEU A 83 1.80 -7.63 10.01
C LEU A 83 2.74 -7.74 8.80
N ALA A 84 2.27 -8.35 7.71
CA ALA A 84 3.02 -8.48 6.47
C ALA A 84 3.37 -7.10 5.89
N TYR A 85 2.46 -6.14 5.90
CA TYR A 85 2.76 -4.77 5.45
C TYR A 85 3.82 -4.08 6.31
N ILE A 86 3.70 -4.17 7.64
CA ILE A 86 4.63 -3.52 8.58
C ILE A 86 6.04 -4.10 8.47
N VAL A 87 6.16 -5.43 8.42
CA VAL A 87 7.45 -6.12 8.47
C VAL A 87 8.03 -6.36 7.07
N GLY A 88 7.18 -6.50 6.06
CA GLY A 88 7.53 -6.94 4.73
C GLY A 88 8.50 -5.99 4.01
N GLY A 89 8.31 -4.68 4.16
CA GLY A 89 9.23 -3.67 3.62
C GLY A 89 10.64 -3.82 4.21
N SER A 90 10.76 -3.90 5.54
CA SER A 90 12.05 -4.05 6.24
C SER A 90 12.77 -5.34 5.87
N VAL A 91 12.05 -6.46 5.86
CA VAL A 91 12.63 -7.76 5.46
C VAL A 91 13.11 -7.72 4.02
N THR A 92 12.29 -7.14 3.13
CA THR A 92 12.65 -7.01 1.72
C THR A 92 13.87 -6.12 1.52
N GLY A 93 13.96 -4.99 2.23
CA GLY A 93 15.12 -4.11 2.21
C GLY A 93 16.41 -4.80 2.65
N ILE A 94 16.34 -5.65 3.69
CA ILE A 94 17.50 -6.45 4.12
C ILE A 94 17.88 -7.47 3.03
N LEU A 95 16.91 -8.21 2.49
CA LEU A 95 17.17 -9.24 1.46
C LEU A 95 17.74 -8.65 0.17
N MET A 96 17.39 -7.41 -0.18
CA MET A 96 17.95 -6.70 -1.32
C MET A 96 19.46 -6.45 -1.20
N LEU A 97 20.00 -6.33 0.02
CA LEU A 97 21.44 -6.13 0.22
C LEU A 97 22.27 -7.37 -0.13
N PHE A 98 21.63 -8.54 -0.14
CA PHE A 98 22.31 -9.84 -0.31
C PHE A 98 21.91 -10.57 -1.59
N PHE A 99 20.77 -10.23 -2.21
CA PHE A 99 20.22 -11.01 -3.31
C PHE A 99 19.54 -10.14 -4.39
N ASP A 100 19.95 -10.34 -5.65
CA ASP A 100 19.42 -9.62 -6.81
C ASP A 100 17.96 -9.98 -7.15
N TRP A 101 17.52 -11.18 -6.78
CA TRP A 101 16.14 -11.63 -7.02
C TRP A 101 15.13 -10.96 -6.08
N SER A 102 15.59 -10.33 -4.99
CA SER A 102 14.73 -9.65 -4.01
C SER A 102 13.90 -8.53 -4.62
N LYS A 103 14.29 -8.01 -5.78
CA LYS A 103 13.49 -7.04 -6.57
C LYS A 103 12.11 -7.58 -6.99
N TYR A 104 11.91 -8.89 -7.02
CA TYR A 104 10.61 -9.52 -7.33
C TYR A 104 9.73 -9.74 -6.11
N LEU A 105 10.21 -9.45 -4.89
CA LEU A 105 9.38 -9.57 -3.69
C LEU A 105 8.23 -8.56 -3.74
N LEU A 106 7.07 -8.93 -3.19
CA LEU A 106 5.88 -8.07 -3.18
C LEU A 106 6.20 -6.65 -2.67
N PHE A 107 6.82 -6.55 -1.51
CA PHE A 107 7.10 -5.27 -0.84
C PHE A 107 8.26 -4.48 -1.47
N ALA A 108 9.02 -5.09 -2.38
CA ALA A 108 10.01 -4.37 -3.19
C ALA A 108 9.35 -3.42 -4.19
N ASN A 109 8.09 -3.69 -4.55
CA ASN A 109 7.43 -3.11 -5.70
C ASN A 109 6.32 -2.11 -5.29
N ASP A 110 6.45 -1.48 -4.12
CA ASP A 110 5.54 -0.40 -3.71
C ASP A 110 5.75 0.83 -4.60
N PRO A 111 4.77 1.29 -5.40
CA PRO A 111 4.95 2.41 -6.30
C PRO A 111 5.25 3.74 -5.58
N SER A 112 4.92 3.84 -4.30
CA SER A 112 5.18 5.03 -3.50
C SER A 112 6.66 5.43 -3.46
N GLN A 113 7.58 4.47 -3.61
CA GLN A 113 9.02 4.74 -3.65
C GLN A 113 9.46 5.59 -4.86
N TYR A 114 8.68 5.64 -5.95
CA TYR A 114 8.99 6.44 -7.14
C TYR A 114 8.46 7.87 -7.09
N PHE A 115 7.61 8.14 -6.11
CA PHE A 115 6.79 9.34 -6.03
C PHE A 115 7.11 10.14 -4.77
N LEU A 116 7.35 9.44 -3.68
CA LEU A 116 7.85 10.00 -2.43
C LEU A 116 9.38 10.07 -2.50
N GLU A 117 9.99 11.02 -1.79
CA GLU A 117 11.45 11.20 -1.69
C GLU A 117 12.12 10.04 -0.93
N GLN A 118 11.96 8.81 -1.41
CA GLN A 118 12.55 7.61 -0.86
C GLN A 118 13.67 7.18 -1.80
N VAL A 119 14.90 7.31 -1.30
CA VAL A 119 16.18 7.28 -2.05
C VAL A 119 16.56 5.89 -2.58
N THR A 120 15.71 4.88 -2.45
CA THR A 120 16.06 3.50 -2.83
C THR A 120 15.63 3.16 -4.25
N VAL A 121 16.14 3.89 -5.24
CA VAL A 121 16.05 3.45 -6.65
C VAL A 121 17.15 2.42 -6.89
N ILE A 122 16.79 1.15 -6.83
CA ILE A 122 17.69 0.03 -7.13
C ILE A 122 17.81 -0.13 -8.66
N GLU A 123 19.02 -0.40 -9.14
CA GLU A 123 19.29 -0.61 -10.57
C GLU A 123 18.35 -1.66 -11.18
N GLY A 124 17.74 -1.30 -12.32
CA GLY A 124 16.86 -2.19 -13.09
C GLY A 124 15.41 -2.24 -12.63
N MET A 125 15.02 -1.48 -11.59
CA MET A 125 13.61 -1.31 -11.22
C MET A 125 13.03 -0.03 -11.84
N SER A 126 11.80 -0.12 -12.33
CA SER A 126 11.03 1.02 -12.86
C SER A 126 9.60 0.92 -12.37
N LEU A 127 8.86 2.05 -12.40
CA LEU A 127 7.43 2.05 -12.06
C LEU A 127 6.65 0.97 -12.83
N GLY A 128 6.92 0.82 -14.12
CA GLY A 128 6.27 -0.20 -14.96
C GLY A 128 6.60 -1.63 -14.52
N PHE A 129 7.87 -1.89 -14.17
CA PHE A 129 8.29 -3.18 -13.61
C PHE A 129 7.51 -3.51 -12.33
N SER A 130 7.43 -2.56 -11.39
CA SER A 130 6.75 -2.78 -10.12
C SER A 130 5.26 -3.00 -10.28
N LEU A 131 4.59 -2.24 -11.15
CA LEU A 131 3.17 -2.45 -11.44
C LEU A 131 2.90 -3.84 -12.04
N ILE A 132 3.77 -4.34 -12.93
CA ILE A 132 3.64 -5.69 -13.48
C ILE A 132 3.77 -6.75 -12.38
N VAL A 133 4.77 -6.62 -11.50
CA VAL A 133 4.96 -7.55 -10.38
C VAL A 133 3.75 -7.54 -9.44
N LEU A 134 3.21 -6.35 -9.13
CA LEU A 134 2.01 -6.23 -8.31
C LEU A 134 0.79 -6.90 -8.95
N VAL A 135 0.58 -6.73 -10.25
CA VAL A 135 -0.50 -7.41 -10.99
C VAL A 135 -0.36 -8.93 -10.93
N ILE A 136 0.87 -9.45 -11.03
CA ILE A 136 1.14 -10.89 -10.90
C ILE A 136 0.75 -11.38 -9.49
N TYR A 137 1.19 -10.71 -8.42
CA TYR A 137 0.81 -11.07 -7.06
C TYR A 137 -0.70 -10.99 -6.83
N TRP A 138 -1.34 -9.93 -7.31
CA TRP A 138 -2.79 -9.76 -7.25
C TRP A 138 -3.53 -10.92 -7.92
N ALA A 139 -3.12 -11.32 -9.13
CA ALA A 139 -3.69 -12.45 -9.84
C ALA A 139 -3.49 -13.78 -9.08
N ILE A 140 -2.31 -14.00 -8.49
CA ILE A 140 -2.02 -15.18 -7.68
C ILE A 140 -2.94 -15.24 -6.45
N PHE A 141 -3.06 -14.13 -5.70
CA PHE A 141 -3.92 -14.09 -4.51
C PHE A 141 -5.39 -14.30 -4.85
N LEU A 142 -5.88 -13.70 -5.93
CA LEU A 142 -7.23 -13.95 -6.43
C LEU A 142 -7.44 -15.42 -6.84
N ALA A 143 -6.49 -16.01 -7.56
CA ALA A 143 -6.58 -17.41 -7.96
C ALA A 143 -6.63 -18.35 -6.75
N ILE A 144 -5.79 -18.11 -5.74
CA ILE A 144 -5.81 -18.88 -4.48
C ILE A 144 -7.18 -18.76 -3.82
N ALA A 145 -7.70 -17.54 -3.67
CA ALA A 145 -9.01 -17.32 -3.07
C ALA A 145 -10.12 -18.10 -3.81
N LEU A 146 -10.18 -17.96 -5.14
CA LEU A 146 -11.19 -18.61 -5.98
C LEU A 146 -11.12 -20.14 -5.93
N ILE A 147 -9.92 -20.72 -6.02
CA ILE A 147 -9.73 -22.18 -5.97
C ILE A 147 -10.19 -22.73 -4.61
N VAL A 148 -9.87 -22.02 -3.51
CA VAL A 148 -10.26 -22.43 -2.16
C VAL A 148 -11.78 -22.32 -1.98
N PHE A 149 -12.42 -21.31 -2.56
CA PHE A 149 -13.89 -21.20 -2.59
C PHE A 149 -14.53 -22.35 -3.36
N GLN A 150 -14.11 -22.59 -4.61
CA GLN A 150 -14.70 -23.64 -5.46
C GLN A 150 -14.60 -25.03 -4.83
N LYS A 151 -13.44 -25.39 -4.27
CA LYS A 151 -13.26 -26.68 -3.58
C LYS A 151 -14.17 -26.88 -2.38
N ARG A 152 -14.73 -25.81 -1.82
CA ARG A 152 -15.64 -25.87 -0.68
C ARG A 152 -17.09 -26.02 -1.11
N GLU A 153 -17.52 -25.28 -2.12
CA GLU A 153 -18.89 -25.39 -2.63
C GLU A 153 -19.22 -26.82 -3.08
N VAL A 154 -18.29 -27.50 -3.75
CA VAL A 154 -18.44 -28.90 -4.17
C VAL A 154 -18.58 -29.90 -3.01
N LYS A 155 -18.10 -29.57 -1.80
CA LYS A 155 -18.22 -30.44 -0.62
C LYS A 155 -19.51 -30.23 0.19
N THR A 156 -20.31 -29.22 -0.15
CA THR A 156 -21.54 -28.86 0.57
C THR A 156 -22.81 -29.10 -0.25
N GLY A 157 -22.68 -29.59 -1.49
CA GLY A 157 -23.76 -30.02 -2.37
C GLY A 157 -23.93 -31.53 -2.40
#